data_AF-A0AAV7MX75-F1
#
_entry.id   AF-A0AAV7MX75-F1
#
_cell.length_a   1.000
_cell.length_b   1.000
_cell.length_c   1.000
_cell.angle_alpha   90.00
_cell.angle_beta   90.00
_cell.angle_gamma   90.00
#
_symmetry.space_group_name_H-M   'P 1'
#
loop_
_entity.id
_entity.type
_entity.pdbx_description
1 polymer ?
#
loop_
_entity_poly.entity_id
_entity_poly.type
_entity_poly.pdbx_seq_one_letter_code
_entity_poly.pdbx_strand_id
1 'polypeptide(L)'
;MGPRPVVVLCGYDAVKEALVDLGEEFSGRGKMPAVQRVLHDFGIISGNGERWKQLRRFSLMTLRNFGMGKKSIEERIQEEALFLVEELKQMKGSVWSSVY
;
A
#
# COMPACT_ATOMS: atom_id res chain seq x y z
N MET A 1 -19.53 1.75 -10.92
CA MET A 1 -20.63 1.87 -9.95
C MET A 1 -21.22 3.27 -10.01
N GLY A 2 -22.53 3.38 -10.23
CA GLY A 2 -23.12 4.48 -11.01
C GLY A 2 -23.05 4.15 -12.51
N PRO A 3 -22.92 5.12 -13.44
CA PRO A 3 -22.89 4.86 -14.89
C PRO A 3 -21.62 4.15 -15.37
N ARG A 4 -20.62 3.96 -14.49
CA ARG A 4 -19.37 3.29 -14.83
C ARG A 4 -19.52 1.77 -14.75
N PRO A 5 -19.37 1.01 -15.85
CA PRO A 5 -19.35 -0.45 -15.79
C PRO A 5 -18.15 -0.94 -14.97
N VAL A 6 -18.34 -2.05 -14.27
CA VAL A 6 -17.32 -2.68 -13.42
C VAL A 6 -17.45 -4.19 -13.56
N VAL A 7 -16.32 -4.88 -13.69
CA VAL A 7 -16.25 -6.34 -13.67
C VAL A 7 -15.84 -6.76 -12.25
N VAL A 8 -16.55 -7.73 -11.69
CA VAL A 8 -16.23 -8.32 -10.37
C VAL A 8 -15.72 -9.73 -10.61
N LEU A 9 -14.49 -10.00 -10.13
CA LEU A 9 -13.88 -11.33 -10.16
C LEU A 9 -14.15 -12.00 -8.81
N CYS A 10 -14.76 -13.19 -8.85
CA CYS A 10 -15.15 -13.94 -7.66
C CYS A 10 -14.51 -15.33 -7.67
N GLY A 11 -13.88 -15.72 -6.56
CA GLY A 11 -13.21 -17.01 -6.42
C GLY A 11 -11.73 -16.95 -6.79
N TYR A 12 -10.97 -17.92 -6.26
CA TYR A 12 -9.52 -17.99 -6.42
C TYR A 12 -9.10 -18.08 -7.89
N ASP A 13 -9.71 -19.00 -8.65
CA ASP A 13 -9.32 -19.26 -10.05
C ASP A 13 -9.48 -18.01 -10.92
N ALA A 14 -10.64 -17.34 -10.83
CA ALA A 14 -10.91 -16.12 -11.59
C ALA A 14 -9.95 -14.97 -11.23
N VAL A 15 -9.58 -14.84 -9.94
CA VAL A 15 -8.63 -13.82 -9.48
C VAL A 15 -7.20 -14.15 -9.94
N LYS A 16 -6.79 -15.41 -9.85
CA LYS A 16 -5.48 -15.88 -10.30
C LYS A 16 -5.32 -15.68 -11.80
N GLU A 17 -6.29 -16.14 -12.58
CA GLU A 17 -6.25 -16.04 -14.04
C GLU A 17 -6.08 -14.58 -14.47
N ALA A 18 -6.92 -13.68 -13.96
CA ALA A 18 -6.86 -12.27 -14.34
C ALA A 18 -5.61 -11.56 -13.83
N LEU A 19 -5.25 -11.70 -12.55
CA LEU A 19 -4.20 -10.87 -11.93
C LEU A 19 -2.78 -11.45 -12.03
N VAL A 20 -2.65 -12.74 -12.36
CA VAL A 20 -1.36 -13.43 -12.49
C VAL A 20 -1.15 -13.88 -13.93
N ASP A 21 -2.04 -14.73 -14.45
CA ASP A 21 -1.84 -15.36 -15.77
C ASP A 21 -2.01 -14.31 -16.91
N LEU A 22 -2.91 -13.33 -16.73
CA LEU A 22 -3.12 -12.15 -17.60
C LEU A 22 -2.63 -10.85 -16.94
N GLY A 23 -1.55 -10.95 -16.15
CA GLY A 23 -1.13 -9.89 -15.24
C GLY A 23 -0.79 -8.55 -15.91
N GLU A 24 -0.27 -8.54 -17.15
CA GLU A 24 0.03 -7.27 -17.85
C GLU A 24 -1.26 -6.57 -18.32
N GLU A 25 -2.23 -7.33 -18.83
CA GLU A 25 -3.54 -6.85 -19.28
C GLU A 25 -4.34 -6.24 -18.13
N PHE A 26 -4.33 -6.88 -16.96
CA PHE A 26 -5.03 -6.42 -15.76
C PHE A 26 -4.15 -5.56 -14.82
N SER A 27 -2.96 -5.16 -15.26
CA SER A 27 -2.03 -4.37 -14.42
C SER A 27 -2.52 -2.94 -14.16
N GLY A 28 -3.53 -2.45 -14.87
CA GLY A 28 -4.04 -1.08 -14.75
C GLY A 28 -4.67 -0.74 -13.39
N ARG A 29 -4.59 0.53 -12.99
CA ARG A 29 -5.10 1.01 -11.68
C ARG A 29 -6.48 1.62 -11.92
N GLY A 30 -7.47 1.03 -11.26
CA GLY A 30 -8.84 1.50 -11.31
C GLY A 30 -8.99 2.92 -10.76
N LYS A 31 -9.95 3.68 -11.30
CA LYS A 31 -10.24 5.03 -10.83
C LYS A 31 -11.03 5.00 -9.53
N MET A 32 -10.36 5.35 -8.43
CA MET A 32 -10.95 5.58 -7.11
C MET A 32 -11.03 7.08 -6.83
N PRO A 33 -12.23 7.71 -6.89
CA PRO A 33 -12.37 9.17 -6.80
C PRO A 33 -11.74 9.80 -5.56
N ALA A 34 -11.83 9.13 -4.40
CA ALA A 34 -11.23 9.63 -3.16
C ALA A 34 -9.69 9.73 -3.27
N VAL A 35 -9.03 8.72 -3.84
CA VAL A 35 -7.57 8.74 -4.05
C VAL A 35 -7.18 9.71 -5.15
N GLN A 36 -7.96 9.77 -6.23
CA GLN A 36 -7.69 10.69 -7.33
C GLN A 36 -7.77 12.16 -6.90
N ARG A 37 -8.64 12.52 -5.95
CA ARG A 37 -8.71 13.88 -5.40
C ARG A 37 -7.43 14.32 -4.70
N VAL A 38 -6.67 13.37 -4.13
CA VAL A 38 -5.45 13.66 -3.37
C VAL A 38 -4.20 13.49 -4.25
N LEU A 39 -4.17 12.44 -5.06
CA LEU A 39 -2.98 12.04 -5.82
C LEU A 39 -3.02 12.41 -7.30
N HIS A 40 -4.17 12.85 -7.83
CA HIS A 40 -4.34 13.31 -9.22
C HIS A 40 -3.79 12.34 -10.29
N ASP A 41 -3.88 11.02 -10.05
CA ASP A 41 -3.33 9.97 -10.91
C ASP A 41 -1.78 9.95 -11.01
N PHE A 42 -1.08 10.58 -10.07
CA PHE A 42 0.38 10.52 -9.93
C PHE A 42 0.82 9.48 -8.88
N GLY A 43 2.12 9.22 -8.84
CA GLY A 43 2.74 8.33 -7.86
C GLY A 43 2.54 6.84 -8.13
N ILE A 44 3.02 6.01 -7.21
CA ILE A 44 3.03 4.54 -7.33
C ILE A 44 1.67 3.89 -7.03
N ILE A 45 0.74 4.62 -6.39
CA ILE A 45 -0.57 4.12 -5.95
C ILE A 45 -1.62 4.29 -7.05
N SER A 46 -1.76 5.50 -7.61
CA SER A 46 -2.77 5.83 -8.63
C SER A 46 -2.23 5.96 -10.06
N GLY A 47 -0.90 5.96 -10.24
CA GLY A 47 -0.29 6.07 -11.56
C GLY A 47 -0.54 4.86 -12.47
N ASN A 48 -0.45 5.10 -13.78
CA ASN A 48 -0.54 4.09 -14.83
C ASN A 48 0.54 4.26 -15.90
N GLY A 49 0.67 3.25 -16.78
CA GLY A 49 1.59 3.28 -17.92
C GLY A 49 3.06 3.34 -17.53
N GLU A 50 3.89 3.84 -18.45
CA GLU A 50 5.35 3.87 -18.29
C GLU A 50 5.81 4.68 -17.07
N ARG A 51 5.14 5.80 -16.78
CA ARG A 51 5.41 6.61 -15.59
C ARG A 51 5.32 5.78 -14.31
N TRP A 52 4.27 4.96 -14.19
CA TRP A 52 4.12 4.07 -13.04
C TRP A 52 5.20 2.99 -13.00
N LYS A 53 5.54 2.38 -14.14
CA LYS A 53 6.60 1.35 -14.23
C LYS A 53 7.94 1.91 -13.74
N GLN A 54 8.29 3.13 -14.15
CA GLN A 54 9.51 3.82 -13.73
C GLN A 54 9.51 4.15 -12.23
N LEU A 55 8.44 4.81 -11.75
CA LEU A 55 8.34 5.19 -10.33
C LEU A 55 8.35 3.96 -9.42
N ARG A 56 7.64 2.88 -9.77
CA ARG A 56 7.67 1.65 -8.99
C ARG A 56 9.07 1.03 -8.93
N ARG A 57 9.77 0.96 -10.07
CA ARG A 57 11.14 0.42 -10.11
C ARG A 57 12.07 1.23 -9.22
N PHE A 58 12.02 2.55 -9.36
CA PHE A 58 12.81 3.47 -8.53
C PHE A 58 12.49 3.29 -7.05
N SER A 59 11.20 3.34 -6.65
CA SER A 59 10.80 3.20 -5.25
C SER A 59 11.23 1.87 -4.64
N LEU A 60 11.04 0.74 -5.35
CA LEU A 60 11.46 -0.58 -4.85
C LEU A 60 12.98 -0.68 -4.65
N MET A 61 13.76 -0.14 -5.60
CA MET A 61 15.21 -0.08 -5.47
C MET A 61 15.62 0.76 -4.26
N THR A 62 15.06 1.97 -4.15
CA THR A 62 15.36 2.90 -3.06
C THR A 62 14.98 2.32 -1.69
N LEU A 63 13.82 1.68 -1.56
CA LEU A 63 13.41 1.02 -0.31
C LEU A 63 14.36 -0.12 0.08
N ARG A 64 14.81 -0.95 -0.88
CA ARG A 64 15.80 -2.01 -0.63
C ARG A 64 17.17 -1.43 -0.23
N ASN A 65 17.55 -0.31 -0.81
CA ASN A 65 18.77 0.41 -0.43
C ASN A 65 18.66 0.95 1.00
N PHE A 66 17.48 1.45 1.40
CA PHE A 66 17.19 1.85 2.78
C PHE A 66 16.93 0.70 3.76
N GLY A 67 17.12 -0.56 3.33
CA GLY A 67 17.08 -1.70 4.22
C GLY A 67 15.79 -2.51 4.21
N MET A 68 14.82 -2.22 3.34
CA MET A 68 13.63 -3.06 3.19
C MET A 68 14.03 -4.50 2.86
N GLY A 69 13.59 -5.45 3.71
CA GLY A 69 13.96 -6.87 3.61
C GLY A 69 15.33 -7.21 4.17
N LYS A 70 15.99 -6.30 4.91
CA LYS A 70 17.27 -6.51 5.59
C LYS A 70 17.12 -6.33 7.09
N LYS A 71 18.08 -6.84 7.87
CA LYS A 71 18.12 -6.69 9.34
C LYS A 71 18.03 -5.23 9.81
N SER A 72 18.54 -4.27 9.03
CA SER A 72 18.51 -2.85 9.40
C SER A 72 17.10 -2.28 9.52
N ILE A 73 16.12 -2.70 8.68
CA ILE A 73 14.74 -2.25 8.86
C ILE A 73 14.04 -3.02 9.98
N GLU A 74 14.40 -4.29 10.19
CA GLU A 74 13.91 -5.08 11.32
C GLU A 74 14.28 -4.42 12.66
N GLU A 75 15.53 -3.99 12.81
CA GLU A 75 16.02 -3.30 14.00
C GLU A 75 15.24 -1.99 14.25
N ARG A 76 14.97 -1.21 13.20
CA ARG A 76 14.12 0.01 13.31
C ARG A 76 12.68 -0.31 13.70
N ILE A 77 12.10 -1.39 13.16
CA ILE A 77 10.74 -1.83 13.53
C ILE A 77 10.70 -2.25 15.01
N GLN A 78 11.74 -2.96 15.48
CA GLN A 78 11.85 -3.35 16.88
C GLN A 78 11.99 -2.14 17.81
N GLU A 79 12.79 -1.15 17.42
CA GLU A 79 12.92 0.11 18.15
C GLU A 79 11.58 0.86 18.28
N GLU A 80 10.85 1.05 17.18
CA GLU A 80 9.52 1.67 17.22
C GLU A 80 8.50 0.86 18.04
N ALA A 81 8.60 -0.48 18.02
CA ALA A 81 7.76 -1.33 18.86
C ALA A 81 8.08 -1.16 20.36
N LEU A 82 9.35 -0.95 20.73
CA LEU A 82 9.74 -0.66 22.11
C LEU A 82 9.18 0.70 22.56
N PHE A 83 9.28 1.74 21.72
CA PHE A 83 8.66 3.04 22.00
C PHE A 83 7.15 2.92 22.18
N LEU A 84 6.47 2.15 21.32
CA LEU A 84 5.04 1.88 21.47
C LEU A 84 4.74 1.20 22.82
N VAL A 85 5.52 0.20 23.22
CA VAL A 85 5.32 -0.48 24.53
C VAL A 85 5.54 0.47 25.70
N GLU A 86 6.52 1.36 25.63
CA GLU A 86 6.76 2.38 26.65
C GLU A 86 5.58 3.34 26.77
N GLU A 87 5.06 3.84 25.65
CA GLU A 87 3.89 4.73 25.62
C GLU A 87 2.65 4.03 26.21
N LEU A 88 2.42 2.76 25.85
CA LEU A 88 1.33 1.95 26.41
C LEU A 88 1.46 1.78 27.94
N LYS A 89 2.68 1.58 28.46
CA LYS A 89 2.92 1.47 29.92
C LYS A 89 2.61 2.78 30.64
N GLN A 90 2.93 3.93 30.04
CA GLN A 90 2.64 5.24 30.63
C GLN A 90 1.14 5.47 30.82
N MET A 91 0.30 4.90 29.95
CA MET A 91 -1.15 4.96 30.08
C MET A 91 -1.70 4.17 31.28
N LYS A 92 -0.89 3.31 31.93
CA LYS A 92 -1.24 2.59 33.18
C LYS A 92 -2.59 1.86 33.14
N GLY A 93 -3.01 1.36 31.97
CA GLY A 93 -4.30 0.69 31.79
C GLY A 93 -5.51 1.61 31.87
N SER A 94 -5.32 2.94 31.83
CA SER A 94 -6.42 3.87 31.61
C SER A 94 -7.04 3.63 30.22
N VAL A 95 -8.36 3.80 30.14
CA VAL A 95 -9.04 3.83 28.85
C VAL A 95 -8.43 4.98 28.05
N TRP A 96 -7.96 4.69 26.84
CA TRP A 96 -7.49 5.73 25.93
C TRP A 96 -8.68 6.64 25.59
N SER A 97 -8.81 7.74 26.32
CA SER A 97 -9.79 8.77 25.99
C SER A 97 -9.18 9.63 24.90
N SER A 98 -9.65 9.45 23.67
CA SER A 98 -9.34 10.38 22.58
C SER A 98 -9.77 11.77 23.04
N VAL A 99 -8.82 12.71 23.14
CA VAL A 99 -9.18 14.13 23.25
C VAL A 99 -9.59 14.59 21.86
N TYR A 100 -10.84 14.31 21.52
CA TYR A 100 -11.65 15.00 20.51
C TYR A 100 -13.05 15.21 21.08
#